data_AF-A0A5A7VXF2-F1
#
_entry.id   AF-A0A5A7VXF2-F1
#
_cell.length_a   1.000
_cell.length_b   1.000
_cell.length_c   1.000
_cell.angle_alpha   90.00
_cell.angle_beta   90.00
_cell.angle_gamma   90.00
#
_symmetry.space_group_name_H-M   'P 1'
#
loop_
_entity.id
_entity.type
_entity.pdbx_description
1 polymer ?
#
loop_
_entity_poly.entity_id
_entity_poly.type
_entity_poly.pdbx_seq_one_letter_code
_entity_poly.pdbx_strand_id
1 'polypeptide(L)'
;AIVIGYYVIGHVHHALHTPLMSVTNAISGIIVVGALLQIGHGIYTGGAIVTGLATAAILLASINVFGGFAVTRRMLAMFSRS
;
A
#
# COMPACT_ATOMS: atom_id res chain seq x y z
N ALA A 1 -13.97 11.37 -3.55
CA ALA A 1 -12.94 10.65 -2.76
C ALA A 1 -12.44 11.48 -1.58
N ILE A 2 -11.90 12.69 -1.80
CA ILE A 2 -11.29 13.52 -0.74
C ILE A 2 -12.26 13.88 0.39
N VAL A 3 -13.47 14.37 0.06
CA VAL A 3 -14.52 14.71 1.05
C VAL A 3 -14.85 13.51 1.95
N ILE A 4 -15.03 12.33 1.35
CA ILE A 4 -15.30 11.09 2.08
C ILE A 4 -14.11 10.74 3.00
N GLY A 5 -12.88 10.82 2.50
CA GLY A 5 -11.67 10.55 3.29
C GLY A 5 -11.55 11.46 4.51
N TYR A 6 -11.84 12.75 4.36
CA TYR A 6 -11.84 13.70 5.48
C TYR A 6 -12.83 13.30 6.58
N TYR A 7 -14.08 13.01 6.20
CA TYR A 7 -15.10 12.59 7.18
C TYR A 7 -14.76 11.24 7.83
N VAL A 8 -14.26 10.26 7.07
CA VAL A 8 -13.94 8.93 7.62
C VAL A 8 -12.73 8.97 8.56
N ILE A 9 -11.66 9.69 8.20
CA ILE A 9 -10.44 9.79 9.03
C ILE A 9 -10.69 10.67 10.27
N GLY A 10 -11.47 11.75 10.13
CA GLY A 10 -11.76 12.69 11.21
C GLY A 10 -12.55 12.12 12.38
N HIS A 11 -13.22 10.97 12.19
CA HIS A 11 -14.06 10.31 13.21
C HIS A 11 -13.49 8.97 13.71
N VAL A 12 -12.18 8.73 13.54
CA VAL A 12 -11.56 7.51 14.08
C VAL A 12 -11.35 7.63 15.59
N HIS A 13 -11.50 6.53 16.33
CA HIS A 13 -11.21 6.51 17.77
C HIS A 13 -9.72 6.77 18.03
N HIS A 14 -9.37 7.56 19.06
CA HIS A 14 -7.98 7.98 19.29
C HIS A 14 -6.98 6.82 19.42
N ALA A 15 -7.39 5.70 20.01
CA ALA A 15 -6.56 4.50 20.13
C ALA A 15 -6.17 3.87 18.77
N LEU A 16 -6.87 4.22 17.69
CA LEU A 16 -6.68 3.64 16.36
C LEU A 16 -5.85 4.51 15.41
N HIS A 17 -5.37 5.70 15.80
CA HIS A 17 -4.57 6.54 14.90
C HIS A 17 -3.27 5.86 14.41
N THR A 18 -2.58 5.12 15.27
CA THR A 18 -1.36 4.39 14.89
C THR A 18 -1.67 3.20 13.96
N PRO A 19 -2.67 2.33 14.25
CA PRO A 19 -3.17 1.36 13.28
C PRO A 19 -3.63 1.98 11.95
N LEU A 20 -4.29 3.14 12.01
CA LEU A 20 -4.76 3.86 10.83
C LEU A 20 -3.59 4.36 9.97
N MET A 21 -2.54 4.90 10.58
CA MET A 21 -1.32 5.28 9.87
C MET A 21 -0.72 4.06 9.15
N SER A 22 -0.61 2.92 9.84
CA SER A 22 -0.09 1.67 9.25
C SER A 22 -0.94 1.17 8.08
N VAL A 23 -2.27 1.21 8.18
CA VAL A 23 -3.14 0.77 7.08
C VAL A 23 -3.07 1.72 5.88
N THR A 24 -2.98 3.03 6.11
CA THR A 24 -2.82 4.00 5.01
C THR A 24 -1.48 3.82 4.28
N ASN A 25 -0.42 3.44 5.01
CA ASN A 25 0.84 3.03 4.40
C ASN A 25 0.64 1.79 3.51
N ALA A 26 0.00 0.73 4.01
CA ALA A 26 -0.28 -0.48 3.22
C ALA A 26 -1.12 -0.20 1.96
N ILE A 27 -2.12 0.68 2.06
CA ILE A 27 -2.99 1.09 0.94
C ILE A 27 -2.21 1.91 -0.11
N SER A 28 -1.20 2.68 0.31
CA SER A 28 -0.34 3.42 -0.62
C SER A 28 0.41 2.49 -1.60
N GLY A 29 0.54 1.21 -1.27
CA GLY A 29 1.03 0.16 -2.16
C GLY A 29 0.25 -0.02 -3.48
N ILE A 30 -0.90 0.66 -3.66
CA ILE A 30 -1.65 0.74 -4.93
C ILE A 30 -0.78 1.18 -6.13
N ILE A 31 0.36 1.84 -5.88
CA ILE A 31 1.38 2.16 -6.90
C ILE A 31 1.82 0.93 -7.72
N VAL A 32 1.66 -0.29 -7.19
CA VAL A 32 1.91 -1.55 -7.91
C VAL A 32 1.13 -1.63 -9.22
N VAL A 33 -0.08 -1.06 -9.28
CA VAL A 33 -0.91 -1.05 -10.50
C VAL A 33 -0.20 -0.28 -11.61
N GLY A 34 0.40 0.87 -11.30
CA GLY A 34 1.18 1.65 -12.27
C GLY A 34 2.41 0.89 -12.76
N ALA A 35 3.12 0.22 -11.86
CA ALA A 35 4.29 -0.59 -12.21
C ALA A 35 3.92 -1.80 -13.11
N LEU A 36 2.77 -2.44 -12.86
CA LEU A 36 2.26 -3.54 -13.69
C LEU A 36 1.86 -3.08 -15.10
N LEU A 37 1.36 -1.86 -15.27
CA LEU A 37 1.11 -1.30 -16.60
C LEU A 37 2.43 -1.04 -17.33
N GLN A 38 3.43 -0.53 -16.61
CA GLN A 38 4.71 -0.17 -17.20
C GLN A 38 5.57 -1.38 -17.58
N ILE A 39 5.55 -2.46 -16.79
CA ILE A 39 6.28 -3.69 -17.12
C ILE A 39 5.72 -4.33 -18.40
N GLY A 40 4.39 -4.33 -18.59
CA GLY A 40 3.77 -4.78 -19.82
C GLY A 40 4.27 -3.96 -21.01
N HIS A 41 4.15 -2.64 -20.94
CA HIS A 41 4.61 -1.74 -22.00
C HIS A 41 6.11 -1.89 -22.31
N GLY A 42 6.97 -2.00 -21.30
CA GLY A 42 8.41 -2.18 -21.47
C GLY A 42 8.80 -3.47 -22.17
N ILE A 43 8.08 -4.57 -21.91
CA ILE A 43 8.27 -5.84 -22.61
C ILE A 43 7.88 -5.72 -24.09
N TYR A 44 6.74 -5.10 -24.40
CA TYR A 44 6.27 -4.97 -25.79
C TYR A 44 7.13 -4.02 -26.64
N THR A 45 7.75 -3.01 -26.02
CA THR A 45 8.54 -1.98 -26.70
C THR A 45 10.04 -2.25 -26.70
N GLY A 46 10.51 -3.32 -26.04
CA GLY A 46 11.93 -3.64 -25.92
C GLY A 46 12.71 -2.76 -24.94
N GLY A 47 12.02 -2.01 -24.07
CA GLY A 47 12.62 -1.08 -23.11
C GLY A 47 13.20 -1.76 -21.88
N ALA A 48 14.40 -2.35 -21.97
CA ALA A 48 15.03 -3.10 -20.87
C ALA A 48 15.15 -2.31 -19.56
N ILE A 49 15.46 -1.01 -19.63
CA ILE A 49 15.55 -0.12 -18.46
C ILE A 49 14.17 0.03 -17.79
N VAL A 50 13.14 0.26 -18.60
CA VAL A 50 11.76 0.44 -18.12
C VAL A 50 11.27 -0.84 -17.44
N THR A 51 11.52 -2.00 -18.05
CA THR A 51 11.17 -3.32 -17.49
C THR A 51 11.91 -3.57 -16.17
N GLY A 52 13.20 -3.23 -16.08
CA GLY A 52 13.99 -3.35 -14.85
C GLY A 52 13.45 -2.48 -13.72
N LEU A 53 13.17 -1.19 -14.00
CA LEU A 53 12.60 -0.26 -13.02
C LEU A 53 11.20 -0.67 -12.59
N ALA A 54 10.35 -1.12 -13.51
CA ALA A 54 9.01 -1.60 -13.20
C ALA A 54 9.05 -2.85 -12.32
N THR A 55 9.97 -3.78 -12.58
CA THR A 55 10.19 -4.97 -11.74
C THR A 55 10.61 -4.58 -10.32
N ALA A 56 11.55 -3.65 -10.18
CA ALA A 56 11.97 -3.13 -8.88
C ALA A 56 10.81 -2.42 -8.14
N ALA A 57 10.02 -1.63 -8.86
CA ALA A 57 8.85 -0.96 -8.30
C ALA A 57 7.79 -1.96 -7.81
N ILE A 58 7.52 -3.04 -8.55
CA ILE A 58 6.61 -4.11 -8.12
C ILE A 58 7.13 -4.78 -6.85
N LEU A 59 8.43 -5.08 -6.77
CA LEU A 59 9.04 -5.68 -5.58
C LEU A 59 8.87 -4.78 -4.35
N LEU A 60 9.22 -3.50 -4.46
CA LEU A 60 9.13 -2.53 -3.37
C LEU A 60 7.67 -2.29 -2.95
N ALA A 61 6.75 -2.15 -3.91
CA ALA A 61 5.33 -2.01 -3.63
C ALA A 61 4.77 -3.25 -2.93
N SER A 62 5.19 -4.45 -3.34
CA SER A 62 4.81 -5.70 -2.69
C SER A 62 5.27 -5.73 -1.23
N ILE A 63 6.52 -5.37 -0.95
CA ILE A 63 7.04 -5.27 0.44
C ILE A 63 6.19 -4.30 1.27
N ASN A 64 5.81 -3.15 0.71
CA ASN A 64 4.95 -2.18 1.37
C ASN A 64 3.56 -2.74 1.70
N VAL A 65 2.91 -3.40 0.74
CA VAL A 65 1.58 -4.04 0.92
C VAL A 65 1.65 -5.12 1.99
N PHE A 66 2.54 -6.11 1.82
CA PHE A 66 2.62 -7.25 2.74
C PHE A 66 3.06 -6.82 4.14
N GLY A 67 4.10 -5.98 4.24
CA GLY A 67 4.60 -5.47 5.52
C GLY A 67 3.57 -4.60 6.23
N GLY A 68 2.94 -3.68 5.50
CA GLY A 68 1.92 -2.78 6.04
C GLY A 68 0.70 -3.52 6.57
N PHE A 69 0.17 -4.51 5.84
CA PHE A 69 -0.97 -5.30 6.32
C PHE A 69 -0.58 -6.25 7.45
N ALA A 70 0.61 -6.86 7.43
CA ALA A 70 1.08 -7.72 8.51
C ALA A 70 1.23 -6.95 9.84
N VAL A 71 1.81 -5.75 9.80
CA VAL A 71 1.95 -4.88 10.98
C VAL A 71 0.60 -4.39 11.46
N THR A 72 -0.27 -3.93 10.55
CA THR A 72 -1.63 -3.49 10.90
C THR A 72 -2.40 -4.61 11.59
N ARG A 73 -2.31 -5.85 11.09
CA ARG A 73 -2.94 -7.02 11.73
C ARG A 73 -2.41 -7.25 13.14
N ARG A 74 -1.10 -7.15 13.36
CA ARG A 74 -0.49 -7.27 14.70
C ARG A 74 -0.98 -6.16 15.63
N MET A 75 -1.09 -4.93 15.12
CA MET A 75 -1.61 -3.80 15.89
C MET A 75 -3.07 -3.98 16.29
N LEU A 76 -3.92 -4.39 15.34
CA LEU A 76 -5.35 -4.61 15.61
C LEU A 76 -5.59 -5.82 16.52
N ALA A 77 -4.73 -6.85 16.45
CA ALA A 77 -4.81 -8.00 17.35
C ALA A 77 -4.63 -7.61 18.82
N MET A 78 -3.96 -6.49 19.14
CA MET A 78 -3.83 -5.99 20.52
C MET A 78 -5.14 -5.44 21.09
N PHE A 79 -6.13 -5.15 20.25
CA PHE A 79 -7.48 -4.75 20.68
C PHE A 79 -8.45 -5.92 20.76
N SER A 80 -8.08 -7.08 20.20
CA SER A 80 -8.83 -8.30 20.42
C SER A 80 -8.58 -8.74 21.85
N ARG A 81 -9.60 -8.61 22.70
CA ARG A 81 -9.58 -9.15 24.06
C ARG A 81 -9.35 -10.66 23.99
N SER A 82 -8.38 -11.16 24.76
CA SER A 82 -8.46 -12.53 25.28
C SER A 82 -9.63 -12.65 26.24
#